data_AF-A0A813NZP6-F1
#
_entry.id   AF-A0A813NZP6-F1
#
_cell.length_a   1.000
_cell.length_b   1.000
_cell.length_c   1.000
_cell.angle_alpha   90.00
_cell.angle_beta   90.00
_cell.angle_gamma   90.00
#
_symmetry.space_group_name_H-M   'P 1'
#
loop_
_entity.id
_entity.type
_entity.pdbx_description
1 polymer ?
#
loop_
_entity_poly.entity_id
_entity_poly.type
_entity_poly.pdbx_seq_one_letter_code
_entity_poly.pdbx_strand_id
1 'polypeptide(L)'
;MRDCIVFPTTGSRPHSDQISGSDLDGDQYWVYWGKDLNIDKPIEPLTHSTATKLTVSKITNEMVIDYVLDTIERNCYSIIADVHTVVADRIEKGTTSKECVELATLFYRAIDSPKTGETIDMNRVYELKYQFCKSFPRFMMKFDQSYYESLSIIENLYLKAKSIALKKKDMYDRYQITSARQTKVPVLSGVISNSELSYIQYLLLIKSFLTSNLGTLFRLPTQHETC
;
A
#
# COMPACT_ATOMS: atom_id res chain seq x y z
N MET A 1 28.55 16.66 -0.50
CA MET A 1 27.32 15.93 -0.15
C MET A 1 27.07 16.04 1.33
N ARG A 2 25.85 16.36 1.74
CA ARG A 2 25.38 16.34 3.12
C ARG A 2 23.98 15.74 3.12
N ASP A 3 23.65 14.98 4.17
CA ASP A 3 22.33 14.39 4.40
C ASP A 3 21.81 13.53 3.24
N CYS A 4 22.71 12.79 2.60
CA CYS A 4 22.39 11.85 1.53
C CYS A 4 23.25 10.59 1.64
N ILE A 5 22.76 9.51 1.04
CA ILE A 5 23.47 8.24 0.90
C ILE A 5 24.06 8.19 -0.51
N VAL A 6 25.28 7.70 -0.64
CA VAL A 6 25.97 7.59 -1.92
C VAL A 6 26.15 6.12 -2.24
N PHE A 7 25.51 5.67 -3.31
CA PHE A 7 25.67 4.30 -3.80
C PHE A 7 26.88 4.19 -4.75
N PRO A 8 27.60 3.06 -4.71
CA PRO A 8 28.56 2.70 -5.76
C PRO A 8 27.96 2.75 -7.16
N THR A 9 28.73 3.24 -8.13
CA THR A 9 28.35 3.29 -9.55
C THR A 9 28.84 2.08 -10.35
N THR A 10 29.49 1.12 -9.69
CA THR A 10 30.07 -0.09 -10.28
C THR A 10 29.54 -1.32 -9.58
N GLY A 11 29.30 -2.40 -10.34
CA GLY A 11 28.75 -3.65 -9.82
C GLY A 11 27.88 -4.33 -10.88
N SER A 12 27.37 -5.52 -10.56
CA SER A 12 26.47 -6.27 -11.45
C SER A 12 25.04 -5.72 -11.48
N ARG A 13 24.59 -5.08 -10.38
CA ARG A 13 23.25 -4.51 -10.22
C ARG A 13 23.31 -3.29 -9.30
N PRO A 14 22.64 -2.16 -9.61
CA PRO A 14 22.60 -1.00 -8.72
C PRO A 14 21.99 -1.35 -7.36
N HIS A 15 22.58 -0.85 -6.26
CA HIS A 15 22.08 -1.12 -4.91
C HIS A 15 20.70 -0.51 -4.65
N SER A 16 20.37 0.62 -5.27
CA SER A 16 19.02 1.20 -5.21
C SER A 16 17.98 0.21 -5.77
N ASP A 17 18.25 -0.35 -6.94
CA ASP A 17 17.38 -1.33 -7.60
C ASP A 17 17.24 -2.64 -6.78
N GLN A 18 18.30 -3.06 -6.09
CA GLN A 18 18.22 -4.19 -5.15
C GLN A 18 17.27 -3.92 -3.96
N ILE A 19 17.01 -2.66 -3.63
CA ILE A 19 16.12 -2.23 -2.56
C ILE A 19 14.76 -1.91 -3.17
N SER A 20 13.94 -2.95 -3.35
CA SER A 20 12.56 -2.83 -3.83
C SER A 20 12.40 -2.18 -5.22
N GLY A 21 13.43 -2.26 -6.08
CA GLY A 21 13.42 -1.65 -7.42
C GLY A 21 13.42 -0.12 -7.40
N SER A 22 13.98 0.47 -6.34
CA SER A 22 14.07 1.91 -6.15
C SER A 22 14.93 2.57 -7.24
N ASP A 23 14.50 3.75 -7.67
CA ASP A 23 15.27 4.64 -8.52
C ASP A 23 15.78 5.86 -7.71
N LEU A 24 16.62 6.68 -8.31
CA LEU A 24 17.24 7.83 -7.63
C LEU A 24 16.54 9.15 -7.97
N ASP A 25 15.24 9.11 -8.26
CA ASP A 25 14.46 10.30 -8.63
C ASP A 25 13.84 11.04 -7.42
N GLY A 26 13.97 10.46 -6.23
CA GLY A 26 13.43 11.01 -4.99
C GLY A 26 13.29 10.01 -3.83
N ASP A 27 13.61 8.73 -4.07
CA ASP A 27 13.46 7.67 -3.07
C ASP A 27 14.28 7.91 -1.79
N GLN A 28 13.66 7.52 -0.68
CA GLN A 28 14.23 7.62 0.66
C GLN A 28 14.57 6.23 1.18
N TYR A 29 15.72 6.13 1.84
CA TYR A 29 16.21 4.87 2.38
C TYR A 29 16.22 4.91 3.90
N TRP A 30 15.76 3.83 4.51
CA TRP A 30 16.00 3.59 5.91
C TRP A 30 17.42 3.06 6.11
N VAL A 31 18.25 3.84 6.81
CA VAL A 31 19.63 3.44 7.13
C VAL A 31 19.76 3.23 8.63
N TYR A 32 20.31 2.08 8.98
CA TYR A 32 20.59 1.72 10.35
C TYR A 32 22.06 1.32 10.49
N TRP A 33 22.78 2.02 11.38
CA TRP A 33 24.20 1.77 11.71
C TRP A 33 24.40 1.39 13.19
N GLY A 34 23.31 1.10 13.91
CA GLY A 34 23.39 0.64 15.29
C GLY A 34 23.95 -0.78 15.38
N LYS A 35 24.38 -1.17 16.58
CA LYS A 35 24.94 -2.51 16.84
C LYS A 35 23.90 -3.50 17.38
N ASP A 36 22.66 -3.07 17.57
CA ASP A 36 21.61 -3.86 18.21
C ASP A 36 20.91 -4.81 17.23
N LEU A 37 21.00 -4.53 15.93
CA LEU A 37 20.49 -5.40 14.87
C LEU A 37 21.64 -6.21 14.26
N ASN A 38 21.68 -7.50 14.55
CA ASN A 38 22.62 -8.43 13.93
C ASN A 38 21.97 -9.11 12.72
N ILE A 39 22.50 -8.88 11.52
CA ILE A 39 22.01 -9.49 10.27
C ILE A 39 22.95 -10.64 9.89
N ASP A 40 22.60 -11.85 10.32
CA ASP A 40 23.44 -13.04 10.09
C ASP A 40 23.22 -13.71 8.72
N LYS A 41 22.12 -13.36 8.03
CA LYS A 41 21.68 -14.03 6.81
C LYS A 41 21.26 -13.00 5.76
N PRO A 42 22.19 -12.55 4.90
CA PRO A 42 21.80 -11.78 3.72
C PRO A 42 20.92 -12.66 2.81
N ILE A 43 19.87 -12.07 2.27
CA ILE A 43 18.98 -12.71 1.30
C ILE A 43 19.20 -12.03 -0.04
N GLU A 44 19.27 -12.82 -1.10
CA GLU A 44 19.41 -12.29 -2.45
C GLU A 44 18.20 -11.41 -2.83
N PRO A 45 18.43 -10.21 -3.40
CA PRO A 45 17.36 -9.33 -3.86
C PRO A 45 16.45 -10.02 -4.86
N LEU A 46 15.14 -9.82 -4.71
CA LEU A 46 14.17 -10.30 -5.68
C LEU A 46 14.48 -9.69 -7.06
N THR A 47 14.47 -10.54 -8.08
CA THR A 47 14.65 -10.13 -9.47
C THR A 47 13.38 -10.51 -10.23
N HIS A 48 12.81 -9.55 -10.94
CA HIS A 48 11.64 -9.75 -11.78
C HIS A 48 11.89 -9.04 -13.11
N SER A 49 11.27 -9.51 -14.19
CA SER A 49 11.31 -8.83 -15.48
C SER A 49 10.32 -7.67 -15.50
N THR A 50 10.74 -6.50 -15.96
CA THR A 50 9.83 -5.39 -16.24
C THR A 50 8.88 -5.76 -17.37
N ALA A 51 7.61 -5.36 -17.25
CA ALA A 51 6.64 -5.55 -18.33
C ALA A 51 6.97 -4.66 -19.53
N THR A 52 6.70 -5.15 -20.74
CA THR A 52 6.82 -4.36 -21.96
C THR A 52 5.80 -3.23 -21.93
N LYS A 53 6.28 -1.99 -22.05
CA LYS A 53 5.40 -0.81 -22.08
C LYS A 53 4.50 -0.84 -23.32
N LEU A 54 3.19 -0.68 -23.11
CA LEU A 54 2.25 -0.46 -24.19
C LEU A 54 2.50 0.94 -24.80
N THR A 55 2.85 0.98 -26.07
CA THR A 55 3.02 2.22 -26.83
C THR A 55 1.83 2.48 -27.73
N VAL A 56 1.29 3.68 -27.66
CA VAL A 56 0.18 4.17 -28.50
C VAL A 56 0.66 5.38 -29.31
N SER A 57 0.25 5.46 -30.58
CA SER A 57 0.73 6.50 -31.49
C SER A 57 0.12 7.88 -31.22
N LYS A 58 -1.08 7.94 -30.61
CA LYS A 58 -1.76 9.16 -30.21
C LYS A 58 -2.60 8.90 -28.97
N ILE A 59 -2.51 9.80 -27.99
CA ILE A 59 -3.34 9.77 -26.79
C ILE A 59 -4.65 10.52 -27.09
N THR A 60 -5.80 9.91 -26.79
CA THR A 60 -7.11 10.54 -26.88
C THR A 60 -7.74 10.70 -25.50
N ASN A 61 -8.75 11.57 -25.38
CA ASN A 61 -9.46 11.78 -24.12
C ASN A 61 -10.16 10.50 -23.64
N GLU A 62 -10.70 9.71 -24.57
CA GLU A 62 -11.35 8.43 -24.29
C GLU A 62 -10.36 7.44 -23.67
N MET A 63 -9.15 7.36 -24.21
CA MET A 63 -8.09 6.51 -23.66
C MET A 63 -7.70 6.94 -22.24
N VAL A 64 -7.67 8.24 -21.96
CA VAL A 64 -7.40 8.76 -20.61
C VAL A 64 -8.55 8.40 -19.66
N ILE A 65 -9.80 8.55 -20.08
CA ILE A 65 -10.97 8.14 -19.28
C ILE A 65 -10.91 6.65 -18.97
N ASP A 66 -10.75 5.82 -20.00
CA ASP A 66 -10.73 4.36 -19.86
C ASP A 66 -9.56 3.93 -18.95
N TYR A 67 -8.38 4.55 -19.11
CA TYR A 67 -7.24 4.28 -18.24
C TYR A 67 -7.50 4.65 -16.77
N VAL A 68 -8.12 5.80 -16.50
CA VAL A 68 -8.45 6.20 -15.13
C VAL A 68 -9.46 5.24 -14.51
N LEU A 69 -10.50 4.86 -15.25
CA LEU A 69 -11.49 3.90 -14.78
C LEU A 69 -10.86 2.54 -14.52
N ASP A 70 -10.05 2.06 -15.45
CA ASP A 70 -9.31 0.80 -15.33
C ASP A 70 -8.36 0.83 -14.11
N THR A 71 -7.69 1.95 -13.86
CA THR A 71 -6.79 2.10 -12.70
C THR A 71 -7.55 2.02 -11.38
N ILE A 72 -8.74 2.65 -11.30
CA ILE A 72 -9.58 2.61 -10.09
C ILE A 72 -10.13 1.19 -9.88
N GLU A 73 -10.63 0.55 -10.94
CA GLU A 73 -11.22 -0.78 -10.86
C GLU A 73 -10.18 -1.87 -10.58
N ARG A 74 -9.00 -1.78 -11.21
CA ARG A 74 -7.96 -2.81 -11.19
C ARG A 74 -6.87 -2.54 -10.16
N ASN A 75 -7.07 -1.61 -9.23
CA ASN A 75 -6.12 -1.38 -8.15
C ASN A 75 -6.00 -2.64 -7.26
N CYS A 76 -4.98 -3.45 -7.53
CA CYS A 76 -4.83 -4.78 -6.95
C CYS A 76 -3.64 -4.90 -5.99
N TYR A 77 -2.70 -3.93 -5.96
CA TYR A 77 -1.50 -4.02 -5.13
C TYR A 77 -1.84 -4.14 -3.64
N SER A 78 -2.88 -3.43 -3.17
CA SER A 78 -3.35 -3.51 -1.77
C SER A 78 -3.84 -4.92 -1.41
N ILE A 79 -4.57 -5.57 -2.33
CA ILE A 79 -5.06 -6.94 -2.12
C ILE A 79 -3.87 -7.92 -2.06
N ILE A 80 -2.90 -7.76 -2.96
CA ILE A 80 -1.69 -8.59 -2.99
C ILE A 80 -0.90 -8.43 -1.67
N ALA A 81 -0.71 -7.20 -1.19
CA ALA A 81 -0.02 -6.93 0.07
C ALA A 81 -0.72 -7.55 1.29
N ASP A 82 -2.05 -7.47 1.34
CA ASP A 82 -2.84 -8.09 2.39
C ASP A 82 -2.67 -9.61 2.40
N VAL A 83 -2.82 -10.25 1.23
CA VAL A 83 -2.66 -11.70 1.10
C VAL A 83 -1.23 -12.11 1.44
N HIS A 84 -0.22 -11.39 0.95
CA HIS A 84 1.18 -11.64 1.26
C HIS A 84 1.43 -11.59 2.77
N THR A 85 0.88 -10.59 3.46
CA THR A 85 1.04 -10.45 4.92
C THR A 85 0.46 -11.66 5.67
N VAL A 86 -0.75 -12.10 5.31
CA VAL A 86 -1.38 -13.27 5.95
C VAL A 86 -0.63 -14.56 5.62
N VAL A 87 -0.22 -14.74 4.36
CA VAL A 87 0.50 -15.93 3.91
C VAL A 87 1.86 -16.03 4.61
N ALA A 88 2.62 -14.93 4.68
CA ALA A 88 3.89 -14.86 5.38
C ALA A 88 3.75 -15.11 6.89
N ASP A 89 2.64 -14.70 7.49
CA ASP A 89 2.39 -14.92 8.91
C ASP A 89 2.01 -16.38 9.22
N ARG A 90 1.35 -17.08 8.28
CA ARG A 90 0.87 -18.46 8.46
C ARG A 90 1.84 -19.55 8.01
N ILE A 91 2.70 -19.27 7.04
CA ILE A 91 3.67 -20.24 6.53
C ILE A 91 4.96 -20.14 7.34
N GLU A 92 5.50 -21.28 7.77
CA GLU A 92 6.73 -21.36 8.58
C GLU A 92 7.94 -20.66 7.92
N LYS A 93 8.06 -20.78 6.60
CA LYS A 93 9.12 -20.11 5.82
C LYS A 93 8.93 -18.59 5.68
N GLY A 94 7.82 -18.05 6.16
CA GLY A 94 7.49 -16.63 6.11
C GLY A 94 7.60 -16.03 4.73
N THR A 95 8.20 -14.84 4.64
CA THR A 95 8.39 -14.08 3.40
C THR A 95 9.30 -14.78 2.38
N THR A 96 10.06 -15.80 2.80
CA THR A 96 10.91 -16.60 1.90
C THR A 96 10.19 -17.81 1.31
N SER A 97 8.92 -18.02 1.63
CA SER A 97 8.11 -19.06 1.00
C SER A 97 7.90 -18.79 -0.49
N LYS A 98 7.64 -19.85 -1.26
CA LYS A 98 7.39 -19.75 -2.71
C LYS A 98 6.19 -18.85 -2.99
N GLU A 99 5.14 -18.98 -2.19
CA GLU A 99 3.92 -18.19 -2.26
C GLU A 99 4.20 -16.70 -2.00
N CYS A 100 5.01 -16.38 -1.01
CA CYS A 100 5.37 -14.99 -0.72
C CYS A 100 6.25 -14.39 -1.82
N VAL A 101 7.19 -15.15 -2.37
CA VAL A 101 8.01 -14.71 -3.51
C VAL A 101 7.16 -14.47 -4.76
N GLU A 102 6.18 -15.34 -5.03
CA GLU A 102 5.19 -15.17 -6.10
C GLU A 102 4.36 -13.89 -5.90
N LEU A 103 3.82 -13.69 -4.68
CA LEU A 103 3.03 -12.51 -4.34
C LEU A 103 3.86 -11.21 -4.38
N ALA A 104 5.11 -11.23 -3.92
CA ALA A 104 6.02 -10.08 -4.00
C ALA A 104 6.33 -9.71 -5.46
N THR A 105 6.49 -10.72 -6.34
CA THR A 105 6.67 -10.50 -7.78
C THR A 105 5.42 -9.86 -8.40
N LEU A 106 4.23 -10.35 -8.06
CA LEU A 106 2.97 -9.76 -8.52
C LEU A 106 2.75 -8.35 -7.97
N PHE A 107 3.13 -8.09 -6.72
CA PHE A 107 3.03 -6.78 -6.09
C PHE A 107 3.90 -5.75 -6.81
N TYR A 108 5.15 -6.10 -7.10
CA TYR A 108 6.05 -5.24 -7.86
C TYR A 108 5.44 -4.90 -9.23
N ARG A 109 4.99 -5.91 -9.97
CA ARG A 109 4.35 -5.71 -11.28
C ARG A 109 3.10 -4.84 -11.18
N ALA A 110 2.30 -5.01 -10.12
CA ALA A 110 1.10 -4.21 -9.90
C ALA A 110 1.42 -2.72 -9.67
N ILE A 111 2.52 -2.39 -9.00
CA ILE A 111 2.99 -1.01 -8.81
C ILE A 111 3.45 -0.38 -10.14
N ASP A 112 4.12 -1.15 -11.00
CA ASP A 112 4.59 -0.68 -12.30
C ASP A 112 3.53 -0.78 -13.41
N SER A 113 2.39 -1.43 -13.14
CA SER A 113 1.27 -1.56 -14.07
C SER A 113 0.76 -0.22 -14.64
N PRO A 114 0.65 0.88 -13.86
CA PRO A 114 0.27 2.19 -14.38
C PRO A 114 1.27 2.76 -15.40
N LYS A 115 2.57 2.44 -15.23
CA LYS A 115 3.64 2.91 -16.13
C LYS A 115 3.76 2.09 -17.41
N THR A 116 3.31 0.84 -17.37
CA THR A 116 3.50 -0.14 -18.45
C THR A 116 2.22 -0.46 -19.21
N GLY A 117 1.05 -0.24 -18.60
CA GLY A 117 -0.25 -0.69 -19.09
C GLY A 117 -0.47 -2.19 -18.92
N GLU A 118 0.35 -2.86 -18.11
CA GLU A 118 0.20 -4.29 -17.84
C GLU A 118 -1.08 -4.59 -17.04
N THR A 119 -1.79 -5.66 -17.41
CA THR A 119 -2.87 -6.21 -16.59
C THR A 119 -2.33 -7.36 -15.74
N ILE A 120 -2.54 -7.28 -14.42
CA ILE A 120 -2.08 -8.30 -13.47
C ILE A 120 -3.09 -9.44 -13.37
N ASP A 121 -2.62 -10.67 -13.57
CA ASP A 121 -3.42 -11.87 -13.30
C ASP A 121 -3.54 -12.12 -11.79
N MET A 122 -4.77 -12.02 -11.28
CA MET A 122 -5.11 -12.16 -9.87
C MET A 122 -5.52 -13.58 -9.46
N ASN A 123 -5.58 -14.54 -10.39
CA ASN A 123 -6.03 -15.91 -10.10
C ASN A 123 -5.27 -16.54 -8.94
N ARG A 124 -3.93 -16.48 -8.99
CA ARG A 124 -3.06 -17.03 -7.93
C ARG A 124 -3.26 -16.31 -6.59
N VAL A 125 -3.47 -14.99 -6.63
CA VAL A 125 -3.72 -14.19 -5.42
C VAL A 125 -5.03 -14.60 -4.77
N TYR A 126 -6.09 -14.81 -5.56
CA TYR A 126 -7.39 -15.23 -5.06
C TYR A 126 -7.40 -16.67 -4.54
N GLU A 127 -6.65 -17.57 -5.15
CA GLU A 127 -6.42 -18.92 -4.64
C GLU A 127 -5.82 -18.88 -3.23
N LEU A 128 -4.71 -18.14 -3.06
CA LEU A 128 -4.03 -17.98 -1.77
C LEU A 128 -4.92 -17.24 -0.77
N LYS A 129 -5.69 -16.23 -1.21
CA LYS A 129 -6.67 -15.54 -0.38
C LYS A 129 -7.72 -16.51 0.16
N TYR A 130 -8.30 -17.35 -0.70
CA TYR A 130 -9.30 -18.33 -0.31
C TYR A 130 -8.74 -19.37 0.68
N GLN A 131 -7.49 -19.80 0.45
CA GLN A 131 -6.81 -20.78 1.28
C GLN A 131 -6.44 -20.23 2.66
N PHE A 132 -5.86 -19.03 2.73
CA PHE A 132 -5.22 -18.50 3.94
C PHE A 132 -6.02 -17.39 4.64
N CYS A 133 -6.81 -16.59 3.92
CA CYS A 133 -7.39 -15.34 4.43
C CYS A 133 -8.84 -15.47 4.90
N LYS A 134 -9.21 -16.60 5.52
CA LYS A 134 -10.52 -16.77 6.19
C LYS A 134 -10.63 -15.91 7.46
N SER A 135 -9.48 -15.63 8.07
CA SER A 135 -9.30 -14.74 9.21
C SER A 135 -7.94 -14.05 9.10
N PHE A 136 -7.79 -12.90 9.74
CA PHE A 136 -6.59 -12.06 9.63
C PHE A 136 -5.83 -11.99 10.95
N PRO A 137 -4.50 -11.81 10.96
CA PRO A 137 -3.77 -11.62 12.20
C PRO A 137 -4.21 -10.29 12.82
N ARG A 138 -4.33 -10.27 14.16
CA ARG A 138 -4.89 -9.12 14.88
C ARG A 138 -4.13 -7.82 14.62
N PHE A 139 -2.81 -7.87 14.46
CA PHE A 139 -2.00 -6.69 14.14
C PHE A 139 -2.36 -6.00 12.82
N MET A 140 -3.05 -6.66 11.88
CA MET A 140 -3.53 -6.03 10.65
C MET A 140 -4.76 -5.13 10.86
N MET A 141 -5.41 -5.20 12.04
CA MET A 141 -6.49 -4.29 12.44
C MET A 141 -7.70 -4.26 11.48
N LYS A 142 -8.03 -5.39 10.85
CA LYS A 142 -9.26 -5.55 10.05
C LYS A 142 -10.46 -5.79 10.97
N PHE A 143 -10.95 -4.73 11.60
CA PHE A 143 -11.95 -4.79 12.68
C PHE A 143 -13.33 -5.32 12.25
N ASP A 144 -13.63 -5.25 10.96
CA ASP A 144 -14.83 -5.80 10.31
C ASP A 144 -14.71 -7.30 10.00
N GLN A 145 -13.53 -7.89 10.17
CA GLN A 145 -13.23 -9.27 9.83
C GLN A 145 -12.87 -10.11 11.06
N SER A 146 -13.00 -11.43 10.94
CA SER A 146 -12.53 -12.35 12.00
C SER A 146 -11.00 -12.31 12.09
N TYR A 147 -10.47 -12.44 13.32
CA TYR A 147 -9.03 -12.46 13.55
C TYR A 147 -8.54 -13.77 14.19
N TYR A 148 -7.24 -14.02 14.08
CA TYR A 148 -6.53 -15.09 14.80
C TYR A 148 -5.32 -14.54 15.57
N GLU A 149 -4.84 -15.32 16.54
CA GLU A 149 -3.64 -14.99 17.32
C GLU A 149 -2.40 -15.46 16.59
N SER A 150 -1.60 -14.50 16.11
CA SER A 150 -0.34 -14.80 15.44
C SER A 150 0.78 -15.05 16.46
N LEU A 151 1.71 -15.94 16.11
CA LEU A 151 2.93 -16.18 16.89
C LEU A 151 4.09 -15.28 16.44
N SER A 152 3.88 -14.42 15.44
CA SER A 152 4.93 -13.57 14.88
C SER A 152 5.40 -12.50 15.86
N ILE A 153 6.60 -11.99 15.61
CA ILE A 153 7.14 -10.86 16.35
C ILE A 153 6.27 -9.61 16.19
N ILE A 154 5.60 -9.46 15.04
CA ILE A 154 4.73 -8.31 14.74
C ILE A 154 3.51 -8.31 15.65
N GLU A 155 2.87 -9.46 15.90
CA GLU A 155 1.77 -9.56 16.88
C GLU A 155 2.24 -9.19 18.28
N ASN A 156 3.40 -9.69 18.71
CA ASN A 156 3.97 -9.36 20.02
C ASN A 156 4.23 -7.85 20.18
N LEU A 157 4.79 -7.22 19.14
CA LEU A 157 5.01 -5.78 19.11
C LEU A 157 3.68 -5.01 19.14
N TYR A 158 2.71 -5.44 18.34
CA TYR A 158 1.36 -4.86 18.32
C TYR A 158 0.69 -4.92 19.69
N LEU A 159 0.71 -6.08 20.37
CA LEU A 159 0.11 -6.24 21.69
C LEU A 159 0.80 -5.39 22.75
N LYS A 160 2.14 -5.31 22.72
CA LYS A 160 2.89 -4.40 23.60
C LYS A 160 2.53 -2.94 23.35
N ALA A 161 2.53 -2.50 22.09
CA ALA A 161 2.16 -1.15 21.70
C ALA A 161 0.72 -0.81 22.10
N LYS A 162 -0.22 -1.72 21.83
CA LYS A 162 -1.62 -1.62 22.23
C LYS A 162 -1.76 -1.50 23.75
N SER A 163 -1.03 -2.29 24.53
CA SER A 163 -1.06 -2.22 26.00
C SER A 163 -0.60 -0.85 26.53
N ILE A 164 0.44 -0.28 25.91
CA ILE A 164 0.96 1.05 26.25
C ILE A 164 -0.06 2.13 25.88
N ALA A 165 -0.63 2.02 24.68
CA ALA A 165 -1.64 2.96 24.18
C ALA A 165 -2.90 2.95 25.06
N LEU A 166 -3.39 1.77 25.45
CA LEU A 166 -4.54 1.63 26.36
C LEU A 166 -4.24 2.20 27.74
N LYS A 167 -3.07 1.93 28.33
CA LYS A 167 -2.67 2.54 29.61
C LYS A 167 -2.64 4.07 29.53
N LYS A 168 -2.17 4.64 28.41
CA LYS A 168 -2.18 6.09 28.16
C LYS A 168 -3.60 6.62 27.98
N LYS A 169 -4.47 5.89 27.29
CA LYS A 169 -5.89 6.24 27.15
C LYS A 169 -6.59 6.21 28.50
N ASP A 170 -6.43 5.16 29.30
CA ASP A 170 -6.99 5.08 30.65
C ASP A 170 -6.44 6.21 31.54
N MET A 171 -5.18 6.59 31.38
CA MET A 171 -4.60 7.75 32.05
C MET A 171 -5.24 9.07 31.57
N TYR A 172 -5.42 9.24 30.26
CA TYR A 172 -6.04 10.43 29.66
C TYR A 172 -7.53 10.53 30.00
N ASP A 173 -8.28 9.44 29.91
CA ASP A 173 -9.70 9.37 30.27
C ASP A 173 -9.87 9.62 31.77
N ARG A 174 -8.99 9.08 32.64
CA ARG A 174 -8.98 9.43 34.08
C ARG A 174 -8.62 10.89 34.30
N TYR A 175 -7.66 11.44 33.57
CA TYR A 175 -7.33 12.86 33.63
C TYR A 175 -8.53 13.71 33.22
N GLN A 176 -9.14 13.45 32.06
CA GLN A 176 -10.33 14.14 31.57
C GLN A 176 -11.54 13.97 32.48
N ILE A 177 -11.77 12.81 33.09
CA ILE A 177 -12.82 12.65 34.11
C ILE A 177 -12.50 13.50 35.35
N THR A 178 -11.24 13.57 35.77
CA THR A 178 -10.82 14.40 36.91
C THR A 178 -10.97 15.89 36.58
N SER A 179 -10.60 16.30 35.37
CA SER A 179 -10.74 17.66 34.84
C SER A 179 -12.20 18.04 34.60
N ALA A 180 -13.03 17.16 34.04
CA ALA A 180 -14.45 17.37 33.81
C ALA A 180 -15.28 17.29 35.10
N ARG A 181 -14.82 16.56 36.12
CA ARG A 181 -15.36 16.71 37.49
C ARG A 181 -15.06 18.09 38.08
N GLN A 182 -13.98 18.74 37.62
CA GLN A 182 -13.69 20.15 37.95
C GLN A 182 -14.42 21.14 37.04
N THR A 183 -14.82 20.76 35.83
CA THR A 183 -15.55 21.61 34.87
C THR A 183 -16.81 20.93 34.29
N LYS A 184 -17.99 21.35 34.75
CA LYS A 184 -19.31 20.86 34.32
C LYS A 184 -19.62 21.17 32.83
N VAL A 185 -19.33 20.30 31.87
CA VAL A 185 -19.93 20.35 30.51
C VAL A 185 -20.12 18.93 29.91
N PRO A 186 -21.26 18.58 29.28
CA PRO A 186 -21.51 17.25 28.71
C PRO A 186 -21.11 17.13 27.21
N VAL A 187 -20.66 15.94 26.80
CA VAL A 187 -20.30 15.59 25.40
C VAL A 187 -21.41 14.73 24.77
N LEU A 188 -21.87 15.14 23.58
CA LEU A 188 -22.88 14.45 22.76
C LEU A 188 -22.22 13.46 21.78
N SER A 189 -22.74 12.24 21.73
CA SER A 189 -22.35 11.15 20.83
C SER A 189 -23.33 11.03 19.65
N GLY A 190 -22.82 10.84 18.42
CA GLY A 190 -23.65 10.25 17.37
C GLY A 190 -23.11 10.36 15.94
N VAL A 191 -23.33 9.27 15.20
CA VAL A 191 -23.42 9.13 13.73
C VAL A 191 -22.17 8.66 12.98
N ILE A 192 -22.12 7.37 12.66
CA ILE A 192 -21.51 6.77 11.44
C ILE A 192 -22.27 5.44 11.18
N SER A 193 -22.40 4.90 9.97
CA SER A 193 -23.19 5.25 8.78
C SER A 193 -23.13 4.01 7.86
N ASN A 194 -24.22 3.66 7.18
CA ASN A 194 -24.37 2.53 6.26
C ASN A 194 -23.38 2.59 5.06
N SER A 195 -22.71 1.48 4.70
CA SER A 195 -21.54 1.49 3.79
C SER A 195 -21.56 0.59 2.54
N GLU A 196 -22.65 -0.08 2.14
CA GLU A 196 -22.56 -1.04 1.00
C GLU A 196 -23.17 -0.58 -0.34
N LEU A 197 -23.82 0.58 -0.42
CA LEU A 197 -24.46 1.06 -1.67
C LEU A 197 -23.63 2.09 -2.48
N SER A 198 -22.43 2.47 -2.04
CA SER A 198 -21.73 3.66 -2.57
C SER A 198 -20.84 3.42 -3.80
N TYR A 199 -20.27 2.24 -3.99
CA TYR A 199 -19.11 2.10 -4.89
C TYR A 199 -19.46 2.16 -6.39
N ILE A 200 -20.48 1.43 -6.85
CA ILE A 200 -20.86 1.42 -8.27
C ILE A 200 -21.46 2.77 -8.69
N GLN A 201 -22.26 3.41 -7.82
CA GLN A 201 -22.78 4.75 -8.06
C GLN A 201 -21.67 5.82 -8.05
N TYR A 202 -20.66 5.68 -7.19
CA TYR A 202 -19.48 6.55 -7.17
C TYR A 202 -18.65 6.46 -8.46
N LEU A 203 -18.41 5.24 -8.97
CA LEU A 203 -17.69 5.05 -10.24
C LEU A 203 -18.45 5.63 -11.44
N LEU A 204 -19.78 5.46 -11.49
CA LEU A 204 -20.61 6.06 -12.54
C LEU A 204 -20.65 7.59 -12.46
N LEU A 205 -20.64 8.16 -11.25
CA LEU A 205 -20.58 9.60 -11.04
C LEU A 205 -19.24 10.19 -11.49
N ILE A 206 -18.13 9.54 -11.15
CA ILE A 206 -16.78 9.93 -11.62
C ILE A 206 -16.71 9.86 -13.14
N LYS A 207 -17.21 8.78 -13.75
CA LYS A 207 -17.23 8.62 -15.21
C LYS A 207 -17.99 9.77 -15.90
N SER A 208 -19.17 10.11 -15.38
CA SER A 208 -19.99 11.24 -15.87
C SER A 208 -19.33 12.61 -15.69
N PHE A 209 -18.67 12.81 -14.55
CA PHE A 209 -17.97 14.07 -14.24
C PHE A 209 -16.75 14.28 -15.14
N LEU A 210 -15.95 13.23 -15.38
CA LEU A 210 -14.77 13.28 -16.24
C LEU A 210 -15.15 13.50 -17.70
N THR A 211 -16.15 12.78 -18.23
CA THR A 211 -16.62 12.96 -19.62
C THR A 211 -17.16 14.36 -19.88
N SER A 212 -17.80 14.99 -18.88
CA SER A 212 -18.40 16.32 -19.02
C SER A 212 -17.40 17.49 -18.92
N ASN A 213 -16.20 17.28 -18.34
CA ASN A 213 -15.29 18.37 -17.98
C ASN A 213 -13.87 18.29 -18.60
N LEU A 214 -13.58 17.29 -19.43
CA LEU A 214 -12.26 17.13 -20.08
C LEU A 214 -11.84 18.30 -20.97
N GLY A 215 -12.79 19.03 -21.57
CA GLY A 215 -12.50 20.24 -22.36
C GLY A 215 -11.98 21.42 -21.55
N THR A 216 -12.19 21.42 -20.23
CA THR A 216 -11.85 22.53 -19.34
C THR A 216 -10.61 22.24 -18.49
N LEU A 217 -10.36 20.96 -18.16
CA LEU A 217 -9.22 20.57 -17.32
C LEU A 217 -7.88 20.45 -18.07
N PHE A 218 -7.89 20.23 -19.38
CA PHE A 218 -6.68 20.04 -20.20
C PHE A 218 -6.51 21.13 -21.28
N ARG A 219 -6.73 22.41 -20.95
CA ARG A 219 -6.12 23.49 -21.76
C ARG A 219 -4.61 23.47 -21.53
N LEU A 220 -3.89 22.71 -22.33
CA LEU A 220 -2.46 22.95 -22.54
C LEU A 220 -2.32 24.40 -23.07
N PRO A 221 -1.42 25.22 -22.52
CA PRO A 221 -1.20 26.56 -23.05
C PRO A 221 -0.72 26.43 -24.50
N THR A 222 -1.52 26.93 -25.42
CA THR A 222 -1.14 27.07 -26.83
C THR A 222 0.04 28.04 -26.89
N GLN A 223 1.21 27.54 -27.26
CA GLN A 223 2.30 28.38 -27.76
C GLN A 223 1.83 29.03 -29.07
N HIS A 224 1.29 30.24 -28.98
CA HIS A 224 1.26 31.21 -30.06
C HIS A 224 0.99 32.60 -29.48
N GLU A 225 2.04 33.23 -28.97
CA GLU A 225 2.19 34.69 -29.07
C GLU A 225 3.63 34.97 -29.52
N THR A 226 3.78 35.15 -30.83
CA THR A 226 4.93 35.80 -31.44
C THR A 226 4.69 37.31 -31.45
N CYS A 227 5.49 38.05 -30.70
CA CYS A 227 6.22 39.26 -31.11
C CYS A 227 7.31 39.56 -30.08
#